data_AF-A0A0M3KFH7-F1
#
_entry.id   AF-A0A0M3KFH7-F1
#
_cell.length_a   1.000
_cell.length_b   1.000
_cell.length_c   1.000
_cell.angle_alpha   90.00
_cell.angle_beta   90.00
_cell.angle_gamma   90.00
#
_symmetry.space_group_name_H-M   'P 1'
#
loop_
_entity.id
_entity.type
_entity.pdbx_description
1 polymer ?
#
loop_
_entity_poly.entity_id
_entity_poly.type
_entity_poly.pdbx_seq_one_letter_code
_entity_poly.pdbx_strand_id
1 'polypeptide(L)'
;MIIRGRDFMNETTNTQRRLKAIEAARELLKAVARLLIMADMVDVHLILMNIARAKSALDSMQVAESKQELAERYSALKAELEELNETTRRRVSNLRELSEQDDLQAARAWLKVNSTLMYTSSIAYIRHPEVDQIRLNRDFAHSEMSKALQAIAEVLEGRNRSGDIGLSHLGRIGDLIHELDQFQNRVYMEPSAYRAHIHRPELEELLERIVSGAAVIADSENTRDDRKKKIVDECNNLRQALQDLLNEYEKNAGRYDGSEELDLAMVHLGHKTKDLKRHLRRAIVDHISDAFLDTMTPLMMLIDSAKKHDQPATIHNGKLFYEHAQKLVQVANLACQMSNNEDGVRIVRFAAIQVEKLAPQV
;
A
#
# COMPACT_ATOMS: atom_id res chain seq x y z
N MET A 1 35.76 -30.74 -9.24
CA MET A 1 35.62 -30.84 -7.77
C MET A 1 35.99 -32.22 -7.22
N ILE A 2 35.30 -33.31 -7.61
CA ILE A 2 35.47 -34.65 -7.02
C ILE A 2 36.93 -35.12 -6.94
N ILE A 3 37.67 -35.02 -8.06
CA ILE A 3 39.08 -35.45 -8.13
C ILE A 3 39.97 -34.56 -7.24
N ARG A 4 39.91 -33.23 -7.41
CA ARG A 4 40.74 -32.29 -6.63
C ARG A 4 40.42 -32.29 -5.12
N GLY A 5 39.16 -32.51 -4.77
CA GLY A 5 38.74 -32.70 -3.38
C GLY A 5 39.33 -33.97 -2.78
N ARG A 6 39.29 -35.09 -3.51
CA ARG A 6 39.92 -36.35 -3.10
C ARG A 6 41.45 -36.22 -2.96
N ASP A 7 42.11 -35.56 -3.91
CA ASP A 7 43.56 -35.30 -3.87
C ASP A 7 43.96 -34.52 -2.59
N PHE A 8 43.14 -33.54 -2.19
CA PHE A 8 43.33 -32.79 -0.95
C PHE A 8 43.04 -33.62 0.30
N MET A 9 41.97 -34.43 0.33
CA MET A 9 41.67 -35.28 1.48
C MET A 9 42.77 -36.30 1.77
N ASN A 10 43.45 -36.77 0.73
CA ASN A 10 44.59 -37.69 0.88
C ASN A 10 45.83 -37.03 1.50
N GLU A 11 45.98 -35.70 1.38
CA GLU A 11 47.10 -34.93 1.94
C GLU A 11 46.64 -33.53 2.39
N THR A 12 46.02 -33.46 3.57
CA THR A 12 45.34 -32.24 4.05
C THR A 12 46.29 -31.11 4.45
N THR A 13 47.55 -31.41 4.72
CA THR A 13 48.60 -30.40 5.03
C THR A 13 49.20 -29.76 3.77
N ASN A 14 48.90 -30.30 2.58
CA ASN A 14 49.45 -29.80 1.33
C ASN A 14 48.72 -28.54 0.84
N THR A 15 49.37 -27.38 0.99
CA THR A 15 48.79 -26.07 0.66
C THR A 15 48.42 -25.94 -0.83
N GLN A 16 49.21 -26.51 -1.75
CA GLN A 16 48.90 -26.46 -3.18
C GLN A 16 47.67 -27.30 -3.54
N ARG A 17 47.50 -28.48 -2.92
CA ARG A 17 46.30 -29.31 -3.13
C ARG A 17 45.06 -28.65 -2.55
N ARG A 18 45.18 -28.00 -1.39
CA ARG A 18 44.12 -27.16 -0.82
C ARG A 18 43.69 -26.05 -1.78
N LEU A 19 44.63 -25.31 -2.35
CA LEU A 19 44.33 -24.25 -3.32
C LEU A 19 43.61 -24.79 -4.56
N LYS A 20 44.10 -25.89 -5.16
CA LYS A 20 43.45 -26.54 -6.31
C LYS A 20 42.04 -27.05 -5.99
N ALA A 21 41.80 -27.54 -4.77
CA ALA A 21 40.47 -27.93 -4.33
C ALA A 21 39.53 -26.72 -4.16
N ILE A 22 40.03 -25.61 -3.59
CA ILE A 22 39.27 -24.36 -3.46
C ILE A 22 38.91 -23.79 -4.84
N GLU A 23 39.85 -23.77 -5.79
CA GLU A 23 39.60 -23.34 -7.17
C GLU A 23 38.52 -24.22 -7.83
N ALA A 24 38.66 -25.54 -7.72
CA ALA A 24 37.67 -26.48 -8.26
C ALA A 24 36.29 -26.36 -7.60
N ALA A 25 36.23 -25.97 -6.33
CA ALA A 25 34.99 -25.69 -5.61
C ALA A 25 34.35 -24.38 -6.07
N ARG A 26 35.14 -23.31 -6.27
CA ARG A 26 34.67 -22.04 -6.81
C ARG A 26 34.11 -22.18 -8.22
N GLU A 27 34.77 -22.95 -9.09
CA GLU A 27 34.25 -23.22 -10.43
C GLU A 27 32.97 -24.06 -10.40
N LEU A 28 32.87 -25.05 -9.50
CA LEU A 28 31.63 -25.79 -9.32
C LEU A 28 30.49 -24.87 -8.83
N LEU A 29 30.76 -24.02 -7.83
CA LEU A 29 29.77 -23.07 -7.32
C LEU A 29 29.26 -22.13 -8.42
N LYS A 30 30.17 -21.58 -9.26
CA LYS A 30 29.79 -20.76 -10.42
C LYS A 30 28.91 -21.54 -11.41
N ALA A 31 29.27 -22.78 -11.72
CA ALA A 31 28.51 -23.62 -12.65
C ALA A 31 27.11 -23.95 -12.11
N VAL A 32 27.00 -24.33 -10.84
CA VAL A 32 25.72 -24.62 -10.17
C VAL A 32 24.87 -23.36 -10.06
N ALA A 33 25.46 -22.21 -9.68
CA ALA A 33 24.74 -20.94 -9.62
C ALA A 33 24.17 -20.55 -10.99
N ARG A 34 24.96 -20.68 -12.07
CA ARG A 34 24.48 -20.46 -13.45
C ARG A 34 23.33 -21.39 -13.82
N LEU A 35 23.43 -22.69 -13.47
CA LEU A 35 22.36 -23.65 -13.72
C LEU A 35 21.06 -23.26 -13.01
N LEU A 36 21.15 -22.89 -11.73
CA LEU A 36 19.98 -22.48 -10.94
C LEU A 36 19.35 -21.19 -11.46
N ILE A 37 20.16 -20.21 -11.87
CA ILE A 37 19.66 -18.97 -12.50
C ILE A 37 18.94 -19.28 -13.82
N MET A 38 19.50 -20.14 -14.67
CA MET A 38 18.84 -20.54 -15.92
C MET A 38 17.53 -21.30 -15.67
N ALA A 39 17.50 -22.19 -14.68
CA ALA A 39 16.27 -22.89 -14.29
C ALA A 39 15.21 -21.89 -13.81
N ASP A 40 15.59 -20.92 -12.97
CA ASP A 40 14.70 -19.86 -12.48
C ASP A 40 14.11 -19.03 -13.63
N MET A 41 14.95 -18.66 -14.61
CA MET A 41 14.50 -17.94 -15.80
C MET A 41 13.48 -18.73 -16.63
N VAL A 42 13.66 -20.05 -16.75
CA VAL A 42 12.70 -20.94 -17.42
C VAL A 42 11.39 -20.99 -16.65
N ASP A 43 11.44 -21.15 -15.33
CA ASP A 43 10.25 -21.14 -14.48
C ASP A 43 9.46 -19.83 -14.62
N VAL A 44 10.14 -18.68 -14.59
CA VAL A 44 9.52 -17.37 -14.83
C VAL A 44 8.89 -17.30 -16.22
N HIS A 45 9.59 -17.76 -17.26
CA HIS A 45 9.07 -17.75 -18.62
C HIS A 45 7.80 -18.61 -18.76
N LEU A 46 7.76 -19.79 -18.14
CA LEU A 46 6.57 -20.65 -18.12
C LEU A 46 5.37 -19.97 -17.44
N ILE A 47 5.60 -19.24 -16.34
CA ILE A 47 4.55 -18.47 -15.67
C ILE A 47 4.04 -17.36 -16.60
N LEU A 48 4.93 -16.61 -17.26
CA LEU A 48 4.54 -15.56 -18.22
C LEU A 48 3.73 -16.13 -19.40
N MET A 49 4.06 -17.33 -19.89
CA MET A 49 3.26 -18.01 -20.92
C MET A 49 1.86 -18.38 -20.41
N ASN A 50 1.73 -18.85 -19.17
CA ASN A 50 0.42 -19.13 -18.56
C ASN A 50 -0.40 -17.84 -18.33
N ILE A 51 0.23 -16.71 -17.98
CA ILE A 51 -0.43 -15.40 -17.95
C ILE A 51 -0.97 -15.02 -19.33
N ALA A 52 -0.19 -15.22 -20.40
CA ALA A 52 -0.64 -14.94 -21.77
C ALA A 52 -1.83 -15.82 -22.18
N ARG A 53 -1.82 -17.12 -21.82
CA ARG A 53 -2.95 -18.03 -22.03
C ARG A 53 -4.19 -17.58 -21.24
N ALA A 54 -4.04 -17.24 -19.96
CA ALA A 54 -5.12 -16.74 -19.11
C ALA A 54 -5.73 -15.44 -19.68
N LYS A 55 -4.89 -14.52 -20.18
CA LYS A 55 -5.34 -13.27 -20.82
C LYS A 55 -6.13 -13.56 -22.09
N SER A 56 -5.63 -14.44 -22.96
CA SER A 56 -6.36 -14.84 -24.17
C SER A 56 -7.71 -15.50 -23.84
N ALA A 57 -7.76 -16.34 -22.80
CA ALA A 57 -9.00 -16.96 -22.35
C ALA A 57 -9.99 -15.92 -21.81
N LEU A 58 -9.51 -14.94 -21.04
CA LEU A 58 -10.30 -13.82 -20.52
C LEU A 58 -10.87 -12.97 -21.65
N ASP A 59 -10.05 -12.57 -22.63
CA ASP A 59 -10.49 -11.79 -23.80
C ASP A 59 -11.55 -12.54 -24.60
N SER A 60 -11.39 -13.86 -24.73
CA SER A 60 -12.38 -14.69 -25.39
C SER A 60 -13.77 -14.62 -24.72
N MET A 61 -13.87 -14.39 -23.41
CA MET A 61 -15.20 -14.34 -22.76
C MET A 61 -16.07 -13.18 -23.25
N GLN A 62 -15.47 -12.07 -23.70
CA GLN A 62 -16.21 -10.87 -24.11
C GLN A 62 -17.05 -11.07 -25.37
N VAL A 63 -16.64 -11.99 -26.24
CA VAL A 63 -17.29 -12.28 -27.52
C VAL A 63 -18.24 -13.48 -27.46
N ALA A 64 -18.48 -14.05 -26.28
CA ALA A 64 -19.43 -15.15 -26.12
C ALA A 64 -20.86 -14.67 -26.40
N GLU A 65 -21.57 -15.35 -27.30
CA GLU A 65 -22.93 -14.97 -27.72
C GLU A 65 -24.01 -15.78 -26.98
N SER A 66 -23.61 -16.89 -26.35
CA SER A 66 -24.53 -17.76 -25.62
C SER A 66 -24.04 -18.13 -24.23
N LYS A 67 -24.97 -18.51 -23.35
CA LYS A 67 -24.64 -18.96 -21.98
C LYS A 67 -23.78 -20.24 -21.99
N GLN A 68 -24.02 -21.12 -22.97
CA GLN A 68 -23.26 -22.36 -23.10
C GLN A 68 -21.81 -22.05 -23.50
N GLU A 69 -21.63 -21.26 -24.56
CA GLU A 69 -20.31 -20.83 -25.02
C GLU A 69 -19.55 -20.08 -23.93
N LEU A 70 -20.21 -19.18 -23.20
CA LEU A 70 -19.59 -18.48 -22.08
C LEU A 70 -19.15 -19.45 -20.98
N ALA A 71 -19.95 -20.48 -20.66
CA ALA A 71 -19.59 -21.48 -19.67
C ALA A 71 -18.36 -22.31 -20.09
N GLU A 72 -18.27 -22.67 -21.37
CA GLU A 72 -17.11 -23.36 -21.95
C GLU A 72 -15.85 -22.49 -21.88
N ARG A 73 -15.93 -21.23 -22.32
CA ARG A 73 -14.81 -20.26 -22.26
C ARG A 73 -14.38 -19.97 -20.82
N TYR A 74 -15.33 -19.84 -19.90
CA TYR A 74 -15.04 -19.63 -18.49
C TYR A 74 -14.40 -20.86 -17.82
N SER A 75 -14.76 -22.07 -18.25
CA SER A 75 -14.08 -23.30 -17.81
C SER A 75 -12.61 -23.30 -18.22
N ALA A 76 -12.31 -22.91 -19.46
CA ALA A 76 -10.93 -22.76 -19.94
C ALA A 76 -10.16 -21.70 -19.15
N LEU A 77 -10.75 -20.53 -18.92
CA LEU A 77 -10.14 -19.49 -18.08
C LEU A 77 -9.85 -20.00 -16.67
N LYS A 78 -10.81 -20.69 -16.03
CA LYS A 78 -10.63 -21.25 -14.68
C LYS A 78 -9.43 -22.20 -14.59
N ALA A 79 -9.25 -23.06 -15.59
CA ALA A 79 -8.11 -23.98 -15.62
C ALA A 79 -6.78 -23.20 -15.67
N GLU A 80 -6.68 -22.20 -16.53
CA GLU A 80 -5.49 -21.33 -16.63
C GLU A 80 -5.24 -20.54 -15.34
N LEU A 81 -6.30 -20.04 -14.70
CA LEU A 81 -6.20 -19.31 -13.42
C LEU A 81 -5.78 -20.20 -12.26
N GLU A 82 -6.20 -21.47 -12.22
CA GLU A 82 -5.79 -22.41 -11.17
C GLU A 82 -4.31 -22.80 -11.33
N GLU A 83 -3.87 -23.07 -12.57
CA GLU A 83 -2.45 -23.30 -12.90
C GLU A 83 -1.60 -22.07 -12.50
N LEU A 84 -2.08 -20.87 -12.83
CA LEU A 84 -1.41 -19.62 -12.50
C LEU A 84 -1.36 -19.40 -11.00
N ASN A 85 -2.44 -19.67 -10.29
CA ASN A 85 -2.51 -19.53 -8.85
C ASN A 85 -1.49 -20.44 -8.14
N GLU A 86 -1.34 -21.69 -8.58
CA GLU A 86 -0.41 -22.63 -7.96
C GLU A 86 1.07 -22.33 -8.31
N THR A 87 1.37 -21.96 -9.55
CA THR A 87 2.72 -21.59 -9.96
C THR A 87 3.18 -20.29 -9.30
N THR A 88 2.31 -19.27 -9.25
CA THR A 88 2.61 -18.00 -8.56
C THR A 88 2.69 -18.18 -7.04
N ARG A 89 1.89 -19.07 -6.43
CA ARG A 89 2.02 -19.40 -5.00
C ARG A 89 3.41 -19.93 -4.64
N ARG A 90 3.95 -20.84 -5.46
CA ARG A 90 5.31 -21.36 -5.30
C ARG A 90 6.36 -20.29 -5.58
N ARG A 91 6.10 -19.39 -6.53
CA ARG A 91 7.01 -18.29 -6.85
C ARG A 91 7.18 -17.31 -5.68
N VAL A 92 6.11 -17.02 -4.93
CA VAL A 92 6.16 -16.10 -3.77
C VAL A 92 7.31 -16.46 -2.81
N SER A 93 7.51 -17.74 -2.49
CA SER A 93 8.58 -18.16 -1.58
C SER A 93 10.00 -18.00 -2.15
N ASN A 94 10.14 -17.86 -3.46
CA ASN A 94 11.42 -17.70 -4.15
C ASN A 94 11.78 -16.24 -4.38
N LEU A 95 10.83 -15.31 -4.23
CA LEU A 95 11.07 -13.88 -4.34
C LEU A 95 11.86 -13.38 -3.13
N ARG A 96 12.85 -12.54 -3.38
CA ARG A 96 13.76 -12.05 -2.33
C ARG A 96 13.15 -10.91 -1.53
N GLU A 97 12.43 -10.02 -2.19
CA GLU A 97 11.86 -8.83 -1.56
C GLU A 97 10.46 -9.10 -1.01
N LEU A 98 10.21 -8.77 0.25
CA LEU A 98 8.89 -8.91 0.88
C LEU A 98 7.83 -8.08 0.14
N SER A 99 8.21 -6.92 -0.39
CA SER A 99 7.34 -6.06 -1.20
C SER A 99 6.85 -6.76 -2.48
N GLU A 100 7.69 -7.54 -3.15
CA GLU A 100 7.30 -8.34 -4.32
C GLU A 100 6.39 -9.50 -3.94
N GLN A 101 6.64 -10.12 -2.79
CA GLN A 101 5.80 -11.18 -2.25
C GLN A 101 4.38 -10.66 -1.96
N ASP A 102 4.29 -9.48 -1.37
CA ASP A 102 3.01 -8.82 -1.08
C ASP A 102 2.29 -8.42 -2.38
N ASP A 103 2.98 -7.76 -3.32
CA ASP A 103 2.41 -7.36 -4.62
C ASP A 103 1.85 -8.56 -5.39
N LEU A 104 2.60 -9.66 -5.45
CA LEU A 104 2.17 -10.88 -6.11
C LEU A 104 0.96 -11.51 -5.42
N GLN A 105 0.89 -11.48 -4.10
CA GLN A 105 -0.26 -11.98 -3.34
C GLN A 105 -1.52 -11.13 -3.55
N ALA A 106 -1.40 -9.81 -3.54
CA ALA A 106 -2.54 -8.92 -3.81
C ALA A 106 -3.09 -9.10 -5.22
N ALA A 107 -2.23 -9.15 -6.23
CA ALA A 107 -2.67 -9.34 -7.61
C ALA A 107 -3.40 -10.69 -7.79
N ARG A 108 -2.91 -11.76 -7.15
CA ARG A 108 -3.59 -13.06 -7.11
C ARG A 108 -4.96 -12.99 -6.44
N ALA A 109 -5.06 -12.31 -5.30
CA ALA A 109 -6.32 -12.14 -4.59
C ALA A 109 -7.34 -11.34 -5.43
N TRP A 110 -6.89 -10.25 -6.06
CA TRP A 110 -7.72 -9.39 -6.91
C TRP A 110 -8.25 -10.14 -8.14
N LEU A 111 -7.42 -10.97 -8.77
CA LEU A 111 -7.81 -11.81 -9.89
C LEU A 111 -8.91 -12.81 -9.50
N LYS A 112 -8.81 -13.42 -8.32
CA LYS A 112 -9.82 -14.35 -7.79
C LYS A 112 -11.17 -13.69 -7.55
N VAL A 113 -11.19 -12.48 -6.97
CA VAL A 113 -12.42 -11.72 -6.73
C VAL A 113 -13.12 -11.39 -8.06
N ASN A 114 -12.37 -10.85 -9.02
CA ASN A 114 -12.95 -10.39 -10.28
C ASN A 114 -13.33 -11.52 -11.24
N SER A 115 -12.75 -12.72 -11.11
CA SER A 115 -13.14 -13.89 -11.92
C SER A 115 -14.64 -14.21 -11.82
N THR A 116 -15.22 -14.13 -10.62
CA THR A 116 -16.65 -14.41 -10.44
C THR A 116 -17.51 -13.29 -11.02
N LEU A 117 -17.10 -12.04 -10.79
CA LEU A 117 -17.79 -10.84 -11.32
C LEU A 117 -17.80 -10.83 -12.84
N MET A 118 -16.69 -11.21 -13.48
CA MET A 118 -16.59 -11.32 -14.94
C MET A 118 -17.59 -12.33 -15.50
N TYR A 119 -17.72 -13.49 -14.86
CA TYR A 119 -18.68 -14.51 -15.31
C TYR A 119 -20.14 -14.06 -15.11
N THR A 120 -20.49 -13.56 -13.93
CA THR A 120 -21.88 -13.18 -13.61
C THR A 120 -22.35 -11.98 -14.43
N SER A 121 -21.51 -10.96 -14.60
CA SER A 121 -21.79 -9.80 -15.46
C SER A 121 -21.91 -10.19 -16.93
N SER A 122 -21.07 -11.12 -17.43
CA SER A 122 -21.18 -11.64 -18.80
C SER A 122 -22.48 -12.43 -19.01
N ILE A 123 -22.88 -13.27 -18.04
CA ILE A 123 -24.17 -13.97 -18.09
C ILE A 123 -25.34 -12.99 -18.10
N ALA A 124 -25.27 -11.92 -17.31
CA ALA A 124 -26.29 -10.88 -17.27
C ALA A 124 -26.37 -10.13 -18.62
N TYR A 125 -25.22 -9.79 -19.21
CA TYR A 125 -25.15 -9.08 -20.49
C TYR A 125 -25.73 -9.92 -21.64
N ILE A 126 -25.43 -11.22 -21.69
CA ILE A 126 -26.02 -12.13 -22.69
C ILE A 126 -27.55 -12.21 -22.57
N ARG A 127 -28.10 -12.04 -21.36
CA ARG A 127 -29.56 -12.05 -21.13
C ARG A 127 -30.21 -10.70 -21.45
N HIS A 128 -29.50 -9.61 -21.21
CA HIS A 128 -30.00 -8.24 -21.25
C HIS A 128 -28.99 -7.31 -21.95
N PRO A 129 -28.69 -7.53 -23.25
CA PRO A 129 -27.73 -6.72 -23.99
C PRO A 129 -28.16 -5.25 -24.13
N GLU A 130 -29.43 -4.96 -23.96
CA GLU A 130 -30.03 -3.62 -23.98
C GLU A 130 -29.67 -2.75 -22.77
N VAL A 131 -29.15 -3.33 -21.68
CA VAL A 131 -28.84 -2.61 -20.44
C VAL A 131 -27.35 -2.24 -20.39
N ASP A 132 -27.04 -0.98 -20.71
CA ASP A 132 -25.67 -0.46 -20.76
C ASP A 132 -24.89 -0.66 -19.44
N GLN A 133 -25.55 -0.52 -18.28
CA GLN A 133 -24.89 -0.68 -16.97
C GLN A 133 -24.31 -2.08 -16.79
N ILE A 134 -24.96 -3.11 -17.35
CA ILE A 134 -24.46 -4.49 -17.28
C ILE A 134 -23.20 -4.65 -18.15
N ARG A 135 -23.21 -4.02 -19.33
CA ARG A 135 -22.03 -3.96 -20.22
C ARG A 135 -20.86 -3.27 -19.52
N LEU A 136 -21.11 -2.13 -18.88
CA LEU A 136 -20.09 -1.39 -18.13
C LEU A 136 -19.50 -2.23 -16.99
N ASN A 137 -20.33 -2.93 -16.21
CA ASN A 137 -19.84 -3.83 -15.14
C ASN A 137 -19.00 -4.98 -15.69
N ARG A 138 -19.39 -5.57 -16.82
CA ARG A 138 -18.61 -6.62 -17.49
C ARG A 138 -17.26 -6.09 -17.98
N ASP A 139 -17.28 -4.96 -18.68
CA ASP A 139 -16.07 -4.37 -19.25
C ASP A 139 -15.12 -3.90 -18.13
N PHE A 140 -15.65 -3.42 -17.00
CA PHE A 140 -14.89 -3.11 -15.79
C PHE A 140 -14.22 -4.35 -15.19
N ALA A 141 -14.97 -5.44 -14.98
CA ALA A 141 -14.44 -6.69 -14.44
C ALA A 141 -13.33 -7.27 -15.34
N HIS A 142 -13.52 -7.22 -16.66
CA HIS A 142 -12.50 -7.61 -17.64
C HIS A 142 -11.22 -6.74 -17.51
N SER A 143 -11.39 -5.42 -17.43
CA SER A 143 -10.27 -4.49 -17.26
C SER A 143 -9.49 -4.75 -15.98
N GLU A 144 -10.18 -4.95 -14.85
CA GLU A 144 -9.53 -5.21 -13.56
C GLU A 144 -8.81 -6.56 -13.53
N MET A 145 -9.37 -7.61 -14.14
CA MET A 145 -8.66 -8.89 -14.31
C MET A 145 -7.42 -8.74 -15.20
N SER A 146 -7.53 -7.99 -16.29
CA SER A 146 -6.41 -7.71 -17.20
C SER A 146 -5.28 -6.97 -16.50
N LYS A 147 -5.61 -5.96 -15.68
CA LYS A 147 -4.63 -5.24 -14.85
C LYS A 147 -4.00 -6.17 -13.81
N ALA A 148 -4.75 -7.09 -13.19
CA ALA A 148 -4.19 -8.05 -12.24
C ALA A 148 -3.19 -9.00 -12.90
N LEU A 149 -3.53 -9.56 -14.07
CA LEU A 149 -2.61 -10.39 -14.86
C LEU A 149 -1.34 -9.62 -15.25
N GLN A 150 -1.50 -8.36 -15.65
CA GLN A 150 -0.38 -7.47 -15.98
C GLN A 150 0.51 -7.18 -14.76
N ALA A 151 -0.08 -6.91 -13.60
CA ALA A 151 0.65 -6.68 -12.36
C ALA A 151 1.47 -7.92 -11.93
N ILE A 152 0.91 -9.14 -12.09
CA ILE A 152 1.65 -10.39 -11.86
C ILE A 152 2.86 -10.45 -12.80
N ALA A 153 2.68 -10.18 -14.10
CA ALA A 153 3.77 -10.19 -15.06
C ALA A 153 4.87 -9.16 -14.73
N GLU A 154 4.50 -7.95 -14.34
CA GLU A 154 5.44 -6.88 -13.98
C GLU A 154 6.31 -7.24 -12.77
N VAL A 155 5.73 -7.89 -11.75
CA VAL A 155 6.49 -8.40 -10.60
C VAL A 155 7.48 -9.47 -11.03
N LEU A 156 7.08 -10.39 -11.92
CA LEU A 156 7.94 -11.48 -12.40
C LEU A 156 9.08 -10.99 -13.31
N GLU A 157 8.84 -9.94 -14.08
CA GLU A 157 9.82 -9.33 -14.98
C GLU A 157 10.74 -8.32 -14.27
N GLY A 158 10.47 -7.98 -13.00
CA GLY A 158 11.23 -6.99 -12.25
C GLY A 158 11.08 -5.55 -12.77
N ARG A 159 9.94 -5.22 -13.41
CA ARG A 159 9.66 -3.87 -13.92
C ARG A 159 9.17 -2.94 -12.82
N ASN A 160 9.22 -1.62 -13.08
CA ASN A 160 8.72 -0.60 -12.14
C ASN A 160 7.24 -0.85 -11.81
N ARG A 161 6.96 -0.99 -10.51
CA ARG A 161 5.70 -1.47 -9.93
C ARG A 161 4.68 -0.33 -9.78
N SER A 162 4.29 0.29 -10.90
CA SER A 162 3.45 1.49 -10.93
C SER A 162 1.94 1.22 -10.99
N GLY A 163 1.49 -0.04 -10.85
CA GLY A 163 0.08 -0.40 -10.96
C GLY A 163 -0.72 -0.24 -9.66
N ASP A 164 -1.99 0.17 -9.78
CA ASP A 164 -3.01 0.32 -8.71
C ASP A 164 -3.32 -0.96 -7.88
N ILE A 165 -2.59 -2.06 -8.12
CA ILE A 165 -2.83 -3.39 -7.53
C ILE A 165 -1.67 -3.81 -6.61
N GLY A 166 -0.53 -3.12 -6.65
CA GLY A 166 0.59 -3.40 -5.74
C GLY A 166 0.32 -2.98 -4.28
N LEU A 167 0.78 -3.78 -3.33
CA LEU A 167 0.81 -3.51 -1.89
C LEU A 167 2.09 -2.79 -1.42
N SER A 168 3.17 -2.89 -2.18
CA SER A 168 4.52 -2.47 -1.79
C SER A 168 4.62 -0.99 -1.45
N HIS A 169 3.91 -0.14 -2.19
CA HIS A 169 3.82 1.29 -1.92
C HIS A 169 2.83 1.65 -0.81
N LEU A 170 1.92 0.73 -0.45
CA LEU A 170 0.86 0.99 0.53
C LEU A 170 1.39 0.98 1.96
N GLY A 171 2.50 0.31 2.26
CA GLY A 171 3.12 0.31 3.59
C GLY A 171 3.82 1.63 3.98
N ARG A 172 3.89 2.61 3.07
CA ARG A 172 4.57 3.89 3.34
C ARG A 172 3.94 4.61 4.53
N ILE A 173 4.72 4.81 5.60
CA ILE A 173 4.31 5.59 6.78
C ILE A 173 3.76 6.94 6.33
N GLY A 174 2.69 7.41 6.96
CA GLY A 174 2.08 8.70 6.66
C GLY A 174 3.08 9.85 6.75
N ASP A 175 3.04 10.77 5.80
CA ASP A 175 4.00 11.88 5.75
C ASP A 175 3.93 12.71 7.05
N LEU A 176 2.72 12.97 7.59
CA LEU A 176 2.55 13.74 8.82
C LEU A 176 3.17 13.09 10.07
N ILE A 177 2.96 11.78 10.27
CA ILE A 177 3.58 11.09 11.42
C ILE A 177 5.09 10.98 11.27
N HIS A 178 5.57 10.81 10.03
CA HIS A 178 7.00 10.82 9.73
C HIS A 178 7.63 12.19 10.01
N GLU A 179 6.99 13.28 9.58
CA GLU A 179 7.43 14.65 9.84
C GLU A 179 7.43 14.97 11.35
N LEU A 180 6.40 14.54 12.09
CA LEU A 180 6.36 14.67 13.55
C LEU A 180 7.54 13.95 14.22
N ASP A 181 7.82 12.72 13.80
CA ASP A 181 8.92 11.93 14.38
C ASP A 181 10.30 12.49 13.94
N GLN A 182 10.43 12.95 12.70
CA GLN A 182 11.63 13.64 12.19
C GLN A 182 11.91 14.93 12.97
N PHE A 183 10.88 15.75 13.19
CA PHE A 183 10.98 16.98 13.98
C PHE A 183 11.42 16.68 15.41
N GLN A 184 10.81 15.69 16.07
CA GLN A 184 11.21 15.26 17.42
C GLN A 184 12.68 14.81 17.49
N ASN A 185 13.16 14.10 16.48
CA ASN A 185 14.55 13.64 16.43
C ASN A 185 15.54 14.76 16.12
N ARG A 186 15.12 15.77 15.35
CA ARG A 186 16.00 16.83 14.85
C ARG A 186 16.11 18.03 15.79
N VAL A 187 15.07 18.30 16.58
CA VAL A 187 14.97 19.53 17.37
C VAL A 187 15.84 19.55 18.63
N TYR A 188 16.23 18.37 19.13
CA TYR A 188 17.13 18.24 20.27
C TYR A 188 18.57 18.05 19.80
N MET A 189 19.45 18.98 20.16
CA MET A 189 20.86 18.97 19.81
C MET A 189 21.70 19.63 20.90
N GLU A 190 23.00 19.33 20.89
CA GLU A 190 23.94 19.99 21.78
C GLU A 190 24.00 21.51 21.49
N PRO A 191 24.01 22.39 22.51
CA PRO A 191 24.05 23.84 22.30
C PRO A 191 25.27 24.30 21.49
N SER A 192 26.40 23.62 21.66
CA SER A 192 27.64 23.86 20.90
C SER A 192 27.52 23.51 19.42
N ALA A 193 26.60 22.60 19.06
CA ALA A 193 26.36 22.20 17.68
C ALA A 193 25.37 23.14 16.95
N TYR A 194 24.62 23.97 17.68
CA TYR A 194 23.60 24.84 17.10
C TYR A 194 24.20 25.92 16.18
N ARG A 195 23.60 26.09 15.00
CA ARG A 195 23.97 27.11 14.01
C ARG A 195 22.72 27.81 13.53
N ALA A 196 22.50 29.05 13.98
CA ALA A 196 21.28 29.81 13.69
C ALA A 196 20.92 29.87 12.19
N HIS A 197 21.91 30.12 11.32
CA HIS A 197 21.68 30.22 9.86
C HIS A 197 21.32 28.89 9.17
N ILE A 198 21.47 27.73 9.83
CA ILE A 198 21.16 26.41 9.28
C ILE A 198 19.94 25.82 9.99
N HIS A 199 20.00 25.72 11.32
CA HIS A 199 19.02 24.96 12.08
C HIS A 199 17.71 25.71 12.28
N ARG A 200 17.73 27.04 12.40
CA ARG A 200 16.50 27.84 12.51
C ARG A 200 15.59 27.67 11.28
N PRO A 201 16.05 27.96 10.04
CA PRO A 201 15.20 27.77 8.87
C PRO A 201 14.79 26.31 8.68
N GLU A 202 15.69 25.34 8.94
CA GLU A 202 15.38 23.90 8.84
C GLU A 202 14.23 23.47 9.77
N LEU A 203 14.29 23.88 11.05
CA LEU A 203 13.29 23.51 12.05
C LEU A 203 11.96 24.23 11.85
N GLU A 204 11.98 25.50 11.42
CA GLU A 204 10.79 26.25 11.06
C GLU A 204 10.10 25.63 9.83
N GLU A 205 10.86 25.23 8.82
CA GLU A 205 10.33 24.56 7.63
C GLU A 205 9.73 23.18 7.96
N LEU A 206 10.42 22.38 8.81
CA LEU A 206 9.89 21.12 9.32
C LEU A 206 8.57 21.31 10.07
N LEU A 207 8.48 22.34 10.91
CA LEU A 207 7.26 22.63 11.65
C LEU A 207 6.11 23.05 10.72
N GLU A 208 6.36 23.88 9.72
CA GLU A 208 5.30 24.31 8.80
C GLU A 208 4.76 23.17 7.93
N ARG A 209 5.58 22.16 7.61
CA ARG A 209 5.09 20.91 7.01
C ARG A 209 4.12 20.16 7.92
N ILE A 210 4.48 20.01 9.20
CA ILE A 210 3.59 19.41 10.21
C ILE A 210 2.28 20.19 10.33
N VAL A 211 2.33 21.53 10.35
CA VAL A 211 1.11 22.34 10.43
C VAL A 211 0.27 22.19 9.17
N SER A 212 0.88 22.12 7.99
CA SER A 212 0.17 21.88 6.73
C SER A 212 -0.53 20.51 6.73
N GLY A 213 0.15 19.45 7.20
CA GLY A 213 -0.47 18.14 7.34
C GLY A 213 -1.58 18.11 8.42
N ALA A 214 -1.40 18.81 9.54
CA ALA A 214 -2.43 18.96 10.57
C ALA A 214 -3.67 19.71 10.05
N ALA A 215 -3.49 20.68 9.16
CA ALA A 215 -4.58 21.43 8.55
C ALA A 215 -5.48 20.53 7.69
N VAL A 216 -4.93 19.56 6.95
CA VAL A 216 -5.73 18.59 6.17
C VAL A 216 -6.71 17.82 7.07
N ILE A 217 -6.29 17.45 8.28
CA ILE A 217 -7.16 16.79 9.26
C ILE A 217 -8.15 17.80 9.87
N ALA A 218 -7.70 19.01 10.20
CA ALA A 218 -8.53 20.03 10.83
C ALA A 218 -9.64 20.59 9.92
N ASP A 219 -9.35 20.72 8.62
CA ASP A 219 -10.25 21.27 7.59
C ASP A 219 -11.09 20.21 6.88
N SER A 220 -10.93 18.92 7.22
CA SER A 220 -11.81 17.86 6.73
C SER A 220 -13.27 18.16 7.09
N GLU A 221 -14.19 17.95 6.14
CA GLU A 221 -15.62 18.29 6.26
C GLU A 221 -16.31 17.66 7.48
N ASN A 222 -15.80 16.52 7.95
CA ASN A 222 -16.35 15.79 9.09
C ASN A 222 -15.67 16.14 10.42
N THR A 223 -14.70 17.06 10.43
CA THR A 223 -14.04 17.51 11.66
C THR A 223 -14.92 18.53 12.39
N ARG A 224 -15.28 18.24 13.65
CA ARG A 224 -16.07 19.13 14.49
C ARG A 224 -15.33 20.44 14.76
N ASP A 225 -16.05 21.55 14.83
CA ASP A 225 -15.47 22.89 15.05
C ASP A 225 -14.63 23.00 16.33
N ASP A 226 -15.07 22.34 17.41
CA ASP A 226 -14.32 22.34 18.68
C ASP A 226 -12.99 21.58 18.56
N ARG A 227 -12.96 20.52 17.75
CA ARG A 227 -11.76 19.72 17.45
C ARG A 227 -10.82 20.50 16.54
N LYS A 228 -11.36 21.12 15.49
CA LYS A 228 -10.64 22.00 14.57
C LYS A 228 -9.93 23.12 15.34
N LYS A 229 -10.66 23.84 16.19
CA LYS A 229 -10.10 24.91 17.01
C LYS A 229 -8.95 24.41 17.90
N LYS A 230 -9.12 23.27 18.58
CA LYS A 230 -8.06 22.68 19.42
C LYS A 230 -6.80 22.31 18.63
N ILE A 231 -6.94 21.81 17.40
CA ILE A 231 -5.78 21.49 16.54
C ILE A 231 -5.06 22.78 16.12
N VAL A 232 -5.81 23.80 15.70
CA VAL A 232 -5.25 25.10 15.30
C VAL A 232 -4.53 25.79 16.46
N ASP A 233 -5.17 25.82 17.63
CA ASP A 233 -4.58 26.38 18.86
C ASP A 233 -3.28 25.65 19.21
N GLU A 234 -3.24 24.32 19.08
CA GLU A 234 -2.04 23.54 19.39
C GLU A 234 -0.92 23.68 18.36
N CYS A 235 -1.25 23.89 17.07
CA CYS A 235 -0.27 24.27 16.06
C CYS A 235 0.39 25.61 16.39
N ASN A 236 -0.40 26.59 16.84
CA ASN A 236 0.12 27.90 17.24
C ASN A 236 0.95 27.81 18.53
N ASN A 237 0.52 27.00 19.50
CA ASN A 237 1.31 26.73 20.71
C ASN A 237 2.66 26.09 20.38
N LEU A 238 2.68 25.15 19.42
CA LEU A 238 3.91 24.49 18.98
C LEU A 238 4.86 25.46 18.25
N ARG A 239 4.33 26.38 17.43
CA ARG A 239 5.11 27.47 16.83
C ARG A 239 5.76 28.35 17.88
N GLN A 240 4.99 28.78 18.89
CA GLN A 240 5.53 29.61 19.96
C GLN A 240 6.62 28.87 20.74
N ALA A 241 6.36 27.61 21.13
CA ALA A 241 7.34 26.80 21.84
C ALA A 241 8.64 26.57 21.04
N LEU A 242 8.55 26.46 19.70
CA LEU A 242 9.74 26.37 18.86
C LEU A 242 10.52 27.69 18.87
N GLN A 243 9.85 28.83 18.75
CA GLN A 243 10.53 30.14 18.80
C GLN A 243 11.22 30.36 20.15
N ASP A 244 10.57 29.98 21.26
CA ASP A 244 11.16 30.05 22.60
C ASP A 244 12.41 29.18 22.70
N LEU A 245 12.37 27.93 22.20
CA LEU A 245 13.51 27.03 22.17
C LEU A 245 14.67 27.55 21.31
N LEU A 246 14.38 28.08 20.11
CA LEU A 246 15.39 28.65 19.22
C LEU A 246 16.10 29.85 19.86
N ASN A 247 15.35 30.70 20.58
CA ASN A 247 15.93 31.82 21.32
C ASN A 247 16.85 31.32 22.45
N GLU A 248 16.49 30.23 23.15
CA GLU A 248 17.36 29.64 24.17
C GLU A 248 18.61 28.97 23.58
N TYR A 249 18.51 28.35 22.40
CA TYR A 249 19.69 27.85 21.67
C TYR A 249 20.63 28.99 21.26
N GLU A 250 20.11 30.13 20.81
CA GLU A 250 20.90 31.30 20.46
C GLU A 250 21.62 31.90 21.67
N LYS A 251 20.97 31.95 22.83
CA LYS A 251 21.59 32.40 24.10
C LYS A 251 22.68 31.45 24.61
N ASN A 252 22.56 30.16 24.32
CA ASN A 252 23.49 29.12 24.75
C ASN A 252 24.49 28.70 23.66
N ALA A 253 24.52 29.41 22.52
CA ALA A 253 25.39 29.06 21.40
C ALA A 253 26.87 29.03 21.80
N GLY A 254 27.54 27.91 21.52
CA GLY A 254 28.97 27.72 21.83
C GLY A 254 29.27 27.32 23.28
N ARG A 255 28.26 27.13 24.13
CA ARG A 255 28.44 26.53 25.46
C ARG A 255 28.49 25.01 25.37
N TYR A 256 29.27 24.39 26.25
CA TYR A 256 29.37 22.93 26.36
C TYR A 256 28.19 22.33 27.15
N ASP A 257 27.75 23.01 28.21
CA ASP A 257 26.59 22.62 29.02
C ASP A 257 25.40 23.55 28.73
N GLY A 258 24.21 22.97 28.60
CA GLY A 258 22.95 23.71 28.44
C GLY A 258 22.54 24.44 29.72
N SER A 259 21.76 25.53 29.59
CA SER A 259 21.15 26.19 30.74
C SER A 259 19.88 25.47 31.19
N GLU A 260 19.47 25.66 32.45
CA GLU A 260 18.21 25.12 32.95
C GLU A 260 17.01 25.65 32.14
N GLU A 261 17.06 26.88 31.66
CA GLU A 261 16.03 27.44 30.78
C GLU A 261 15.95 26.72 29.43
N LEU A 262 17.10 26.29 28.87
CA LEU A 262 17.13 25.50 27.65
C LEU A 262 16.48 24.13 27.87
N ASP A 263 16.79 23.46 28.97
CA ASP A 263 16.17 22.17 29.31
C ASP A 263 14.66 22.31 29.49
N LEU A 264 14.19 23.37 30.16
CA LEU A 264 12.77 23.67 30.30
C LEU A 264 12.10 23.94 28.95
N ALA A 265 12.75 24.67 28.04
CA ALA A 265 12.24 24.93 26.69
C ALA A 265 12.14 23.64 25.86
N MET A 266 13.13 22.74 25.98
CA MET A 266 13.10 21.43 25.32
C MET A 266 11.92 20.58 25.82
N VAL A 267 11.72 20.50 27.14
CA VAL A 267 10.58 19.77 27.73
C VAL A 267 9.25 20.39 27.31
N HIS A 268 9.14 21.72 27.30
CA HIS A 268 7.93 22.43 26.87
C HIS A 268 7.57 22.10 25.41
N LEU A 269 8.54 22.17 24.48
CA LEU A 269 8.33 21.81 23.08
C LEU A 269 7.91 20.33 22.93
N GLY A 270 8.56 19.43 23.68
CA GLY A 270 8.21 18.01 23.70
C GLY A 270 6.75 17.77 24.11
N HIS A 271 6.27 18.49 25.12
CA HIS A 271 4.86 18.46 25.54
C HIS A 271 3.92 18.98 24.44
N LYS A 272 4.22 20.11 23.81
CA LYS A 272 3.39 20.66 22.71
C LYS A 272 3.32 19.73 21.51
N THR A 273 4.43 19.10 21.15
CA THR A 273 4.46 18.11 20.06
C THR A 273 3.57 16.90 20.40
N LYS A 274 3.62 16.42 21.65
CA LYS A 274 2.79 15.31 22.13
C LYS A 274 1.30 15.67 22.19
N ASP A 275 0.98 16.89 22.61
CA ASP A 275 -0.38 17.39 22.67
C ASP A 275 -0.99 17.52 21.27
N LEU A 276 -0.25 18.07 20.29
CA LEU A 276 -0.68 18.11 18.89
C LEU A 276 -0.96 16.70 18.36
N LYS A 277 -0.02 15.77 18.53
CA LYS A 277 -0.17 14.35 18.14
C LYS A 277 -1.41 13.71 18.78
N ARG A 278 -1.72 14.04 20.03
CA ARG A 278 -2.92 13.57 20.73
C ARG A 278 -4.21 14.17 20.14
N HIS A 279 -4.22 15.46 19.84
CA HIS A 279 -5.40 16.13 19.25
C HIS A 279 -5.71 15.61 17.85
N LEU A 280 -4.69 15.39 17.01
CA LEU A 280 -4.83 14.78 15.68
C LEU A 280 -5.39 13.36 15.77
N ARG A 281 -4.84 12.52 16.67
CA ARG A 281 -5.36 11.15 16.88
C ARG A 281 -6.81 11.15 17.35
N ARG A 282 -7.20 12.05 18.26
CA ARG A 282 -8.59 12.17 18.71
C ARG A 282 -9.52 12.57 17.57
N ALA A 283 -9.12 13.51 16.72
CA ALA A 283 -9.91 13.89 15.55
C ALA A 283 -10.16 12.67 14.65
N ILE A 284 -9.12 11.91 14.32
CA ILE A 284 -9.24 10.68 13.51
C ILE A 284 -10.17 9.66 14.17
N VAL A 285 -10.09 9.48 15.50
CA VAL A 285 -11.02 8.58 16.20
C VAL A 285 -12.46 9.07 16.08
N ASP A 286 -12.71 10.37 16.20
CA ASP A 286 -14.06 10.94 15.98
C ASP A 286 -14.55 10.64 14.55
N HIS A 287 -13.70 10.83 13.53
CA HIS A 287 -14.00 10.48 12.13
C HIS A 287 -14.36 9.00 11.97
N ILE A 288 -13.59 8.11 12.60
CA ILE A 288 -13.86 6.66 12.56
C ILE A 288 -15.20 6.35 13.22
N SER A 289 -15.45 6.90 14.41
CA SER A 289 -16.71 6.68 15.13
C SER A 289 -17.92 7.17 14.34
N ASP A 290 -17.82 8.32 13.68
CA ASP A 290 -18.94 8.90 12.95
C ASP A 290 -19.16 8.21 11.59
N ALA A 291 -18.10 7.81 10.88
CA ALA A 291 -18.21 7.17 9.57
C ALA A 291 -18.59 5.68 9.65
N PHE A 292 -18.11 4.94 10.66
CA PHE A 292 -18.32 3.49 10.79
C PHE A 292 -19.50 3.11 11.68
N LEU A 293 -20.30 4.08 12.15
CA LEU A 293 -21.48 3.81 12.98
C LEU A 293 -22.55 3.01 12.22
N ASP A 294 -22.83 3.38 10.98
CA ASP A 294 -23.81 2.73 10.12
C ASP A 294 -23.27 2.60 8.70
N THR A 295 -22.73 1.42 8.41
CA THR A 295 -22.11 1.08 7.12
C THR A 295 -23.07 0.38 6.16
N MET A 296 -24.26 -0.02 6.63
CA MET A 296 -25.14 -0.92 5.89
C MET A 296 -26.39 -0.20 5.37
N THR A 297 -26.89 0.81 6.06
CA THR A 297 -28.13 1.49 5.66
C THR A 297 -28.09 2.07 4.25
N PRO A 298 -27.02 2.76 3.79
CA PRO A 298 -26.97 3.28 2.41
C PRO A 298 -27.12 2.18 1.36
N LEU A 299 -26.46 1.04 1.57
CA LEU A 299 -26.57 -0.13 0.70
C LEU A 299 -27.98 -0.75 0.75
N MET A 300 -28.57 -0.86 1.93
CA MET A 300 -29.92 -1.40 2.10
C MET A 300 -30.98 -0.53 1.41
N MET A 301 -30.85 0.80 1.48
CA MET A 301 -31.73 1.74 0.78
C MET A 301 -31.60 1.61 -0.74
N LEU A 302 -30.37 1.49 -1.24
CA LEU A 302 -30.10 1.24 -2.66
C LEU A 302 -30.79 -0.05 -3.11
N ILE A 303 -30.56 -1.17 -2.40
CA ILE A 303 -31.14 -2.48 -2.73
C ILE A 303 -32.67 -2.43 -2.66
N ASP A 304 -33.26 -1.81 -1.64
CA ASP A 304 -34.71 -1.74 -1.47
C ASP A 304 -35.39 -0.94 -2.59
N SER A 305 -34.81 0.22 -2.96
CA SER A 305 -35.32 1.01 -4.09
C SER A 305 -35.22 0.25 -5.43
N ALA A 306 -34.12 -0.48 -5.64
CA ALA A 306 -33.93 -1.31 -6.84
C ALA A 306 -34.94 -2.45 -6.91
N LYS A 307 -35.22 -3.13 -5.78
CA LYS A 307 -36.24 -4.19 -5.68
C LYS A 307 -37.65 -3.68 -5.95
N LYS A 308 -37.94 -2.43 -5.62
CA LYS A 308 -39.23 -1.76 -5.89
C LYS A 308 -39.35 -1.25 -7.32
N HIS A 309 -38.31 -1.39 -8.14
CA HIS A 309 -38.22 -0.84 -9.50
C HIS A 309 -38.38 0.69 -9.55
N ASP A 310 -38.01 1.39 -8.47
CA ASP A 310 -38.04 2.86 -8.40
C ASP A 310 -36.72 3.44 -8.91
N GLN A 311 -36.64 3.63 -10.23
CA GLN A 311 -35.42 4.08 -10.89
C GLN A 311 -34.89 5.43 -10.36
N PRO A 312 -35.71 6.49 -10.18
CA PRO A 312 -35.25 7.73 -9.57
C PRO A 312 -34.65 7.54 -8.17
N ALA A 313 -35.32 6.77 -7.31
CA ALA A 313 -34.82 6.51 -5.95
C ALA A 313 -33.54 5.66 -5.97
N THR A 314 -33.42 4.67 -6.86
CA THR A 314 -32.21 3.85 -7.03
C THR A 314 -31.01 4.71 -7.45
N ILE A 315 -31.19 5.64 -8.40
CA ILE A 315 -30.10 6.54 -8.82
C ILE A 315 -29.68 7.45 -7.66
N HIS A 316 -30.64 7.99 -6.91
CA HIS A 316 -30.35 8.84 -5.76
C HIS A 316 -29.62 8.06 -4.65
N ASN A 317 -30.15 6.90 -4.26
CA ASN A 317 -29.56 6.04 -3.23
C ASN A 317 -28.20 5.48 -3.65
N GLY A 318 -27.98 5.27 -4.95
CA GLY A 318 -26.67 4.85 -5.49
C GLY A 318 -25.61 5.93 -5.28
N LYS A 319 -25.95 7.20 -5.48
CA LYS A 319 -25.06 8.33 -5.16
C LYS A 319 -24.76 8.41 -3.67
N LEU A 320 -25.78 8.29 -2.82
CA LEU A 320 -25.60 8.28 -1.36
C LEU A 320 -24.70 7.13 -0.88
N PHE A 321 -24.89 5.94 -1.43
CA PHE A 321 -24.03 4.79 -1.16
C PHE A 321 -22.59 5.05 -1.59
N TYR A 322 -22.39 5.58 -2.80
CA TYR A 322 -21.05 5.87 -3.33
C TYR A 322 -20.33 6.94 -2.51
N GLU A 323 -21.00 8.05 -2.17
CA GLU A 323 -20.47 9.11 -1.30
C GLU A 323 -20.11 8.55 0.09
N HIS A 324 -20.95 7.68 0.64
CA HIS A 324 -20.65 7.00 1.91
C HIS A 324 -19.42 6.09 1.80
N ALA A 325 -19.28 5.31 0.73
CA ALA A 325 -18.10 4.47 0.49
C ALA A 325 -16.82 5.31 0.35
N GLN A 326 -16.89 6.45 -0.37
CA GLN A 326 -15.77 7.39 -0.46
C GLN A 326 -15.40 7.98 0.91
N LYS A 327 -16.38 8.29 1.76
CA LYS A 327 -16.13 8.74 3.13
C LYS A 327 -15.41 7.67 3.96
N LEU A 328 -15.81 6.39 3.87
CA LEU A 328 -15.11 5.29 4.56
C LEU A 328 -13.64 5.19 4.12
N VAL A 329 -13.39 5.28 2.80
CA VAL A 329 -12.04 5.27 2.21
C VAL A 329 -11.21 6.47 2.70
N GLN A 330 -11.79 7.66 2.71
CA GLN A 330 -11.11 8.87 3.19
C GLN A 330 -10.70 8.74 4.66
N VAL A 331 -11.61 8.27 5.53
CA VAL A 331 -11.34 8.10 6.96
C VAL A 331 -10.27 7.03 7.20
N ALA A 332 -10.29 5.93 6.44
CA ALA A 332 -9.23 4.92 6.48
C ALA A 332 -7.86 5.49 6.11
N ASN A 333 -7.79 6.35 5.09
CA ASN A 333 -6.56 7.02 4.67
C ASN A 333 -6.05 8.03 5.72
N LEU A 334 -6.95 8.80 6.36
CA LEU A 334 -6.58 9.69 7.47
C LEU A 334 -6.00 8.91 8.66
N ALA A 335 -6.59 7.76 9.00
CA ALA A 335 -6.05 6.89 10.05
C ALA A 335 -4.62 6.42 9.73
N CYS A 336 -4.35 6.11 8.45
CA CYS A 336 -3.01 5.74 8.01
C CYS A 336 -1.99 6.90 8.12
N GLN A 337 -2.41 8.15 8.01
CA GLN A 337 -1.50 9.31 8.11
C GLN A 337 -0.88 9.48 9.51
N MET A 338 -1.55 9.01 10.55
CA MET A 338 -1.11 9.14 11.96
C MET A 338 -0.65 7.82 12.60
N SER A 339 -0.53 6.76 11.80
CA SER A 339 -0.10 5.43 12.22
C SER A 339 1.36 5.19 11.87
N ASN A 340 2.11 4.66 12.83
CA ASN A 340 3.49 4.21 12.68
C ASN A 340 3.59 2.68 12.49
N ASN A 341 2.46 1.98 12.35
CA ASN A 341 2.41 0.55 12.08
C ASN A 341 2.34 0.32 10.56
N GLU A 342 3.48 0.07 9.93
CA GLU A 342 3.62 -0.13 8.47
C GLU A 342 2.71 -1.25 7.93
N ASP A 343 2.70 -2.41 8.58
CA ASP A 343 1.88 -3.54 8.15
C ASP A 343 0.39 -3.24 8.30
N GLY A 344 0.00 -2.57 9.40
CA GLY A 344 -1.37 -2.11 9.60
C GLY A 344 -1.81 -1.09 8.54
N VAL A 345 -0.94 -0.12 8.21
CA VAL A 345 -1.18 0.87 7.15
C VAL A 345 -1.33 0.20 5.79
N ARG A 346 -0.48 -0.79 5.48
CA ARG A 346 -0.56 -1.57 4.23
C ARG A 346 -1.91 -2.26 4.07
N ILE A 347 -2.36 -2.96 5.11
CA ILE A 347 -3.64 -3.69 5.11
C ILE A 347 -4.82 -2.73 4.96
N VAL A 348 -4.85 -1.63 5.72
CA VAL A 348 -5.95 -0.67 5.70
C VAL A 348 -6.07 0.00 4.33
N ARG A 349 -4.96 0.47 3.75
CA ARG A 349 -4.97 1.07 2.40
C ARG A 349 -5.36 0.07 1.32
N PHE A 350 -4.91 -1.19 1.42
CA PHE A 350 -5.36 -2.22 0.51
C PHE A 350 -6.87 -2.39 0.57
N ALA A 351 -7.44 -2.58 1.77
CA ALA A 351 -8.88 -2.70 1.95
C ALA A 351 -9.63 -1.46 1.42
N ALA A 352 -9.10 -0.26 1.61
CA ALA A 352 -9.68 0.97 1.07
C ALA A 352 -9.74 0.97 -0.47
N ILE A 353 -8.66 0.55 -1.15
CA ILE A 353 -8.64 0.39 -2.62
C ILE A 353 -9.66 -0.65 -3.07
N GLN A 354 -9.81 -1.76 -2.33
CA GLN A 354 -10.82 -2.77 -2.65
C GLN A 354 -12.23 -2.17 -2.60
N VAL A 355 -12.54 -1.39 -1.56
CA VAL A 355 -13.83 -0.70 -1.41
C VAL A 355 -14.04 0.31 -2.55
N GLU A 356 -13.03 1.13 -2.85
CA GLU A 356 -13.08 2.13 -3.93
C GLU A 356 -13.40 1.51 -5.29
N LYS A 357 -12.83 0.33 -5.58
CA LYS A 357 -13.03 -0.39 -6.85
C LYS A 357 -14.32 -1.22 -6.89
N LEU A 358 -14.85 -1.64 -5.75
CA LEU A 358 -16.11 -2.40 -5.67
C LEU A 358 -17.33 -1.49 -5.63
N ALA A 359 -17.23 -0.33 -4.98
CA ALA A 359 -18.33 0.62 -4.85
C ALA A 359 -19.03 0.99 -6.18
N PRO A 360 -18.34 1.29 -7.30
CA PRO A 360 -19.01 1.63 -8.55
C PRO A 360 -19.66 0.43 -9.27
N GLN A 361 -19.33 -0.81 -8.89
CA GLN A 361 -19.95 -2.01 -9.47
C GLN A 361 -21.28 -2.38 -8.81
N VAL A 362 -21.46 -1.95 -7.56
CA VAL A 362 -22.69 -2.09 -6.75
C VAL A 362 -23.66 -0.99 -7.13
#